data_AF-A0A943MMP1-F1
#
_entry.id   AF-A0A943MMP1-F1
#
_cell.length_a   1.000
_cell.length_b   1.000
_cell.length_c   1.000
_cell.angle_alpha   90.00
_cell.angle_beta   90.00
_cell.angle_gamma   90.00
#
_symmetry.space_group_name_H-M   'P 1'
#
loop_
_entity.id
_entity.type
_entity.pdbx_description
1 polymer ?
#
loop_
_entity_poly.entity_id
_entity_poly.type
_entity_poly.pdbx_seq_one_letter_code
_entity_poly.pdbx_strand_id
1 'polypeptide(L)'
;MDHQKILRMVDHTLLTQTATWEEIKQICDDAIQFGTASVCIPASYVKRAKEYVGDRMAVCTVIGFPNGYSTTATKVFETKDAIANGADEIDMVI
;
A
#
# COMPACT_ATOMS: atom_id res chain seq x y z
N MET A 1 -10.01 16.60 -19.42
CA MET A 1 -10.29 15.76 -18.24
C MET A 1 -9.52 16.37 -17.08
N ASP A 2 -10.14 16.62 -15.94
CA ASP A 2 -9.45 17.24 -14.80
C ASP A 2 -8.48 16.24 -14.16
N HIS A 3 -7.18 16.55 -14.18
CA HIS A 3 -6.14 15.68 -13.63
C HIS A 3 -6.32 15.39 -12.15
N GLN A 4 -6.79 16.37 -11.35
CA GLN A 4 -7.02 16.14 -9.93
C GLN A 4 -8.13 15.11 -9.69
N LYS A 5 -9.18 15.15 -10.50
CA LYS A 5 -10.25 14.16 -10.40
C LYS A 5 -9.75 12.75 -10.72
N ILE A 6 -8.84 12.60 -11.69
CA ILE A 6 -8.22 11.32 -12.02
C ILE A 6 -7.38 10.80 -10.85
N LEU A 7 -6.50 11.64 -10.32
CA LEU A 7 -5.56 11.25 -9.26
C LEU A 7 -6.28 10.76 -8.00
N ARG A 8 -7.41 11.36 -7.64
CA ARG A 8 -8.26 10.90 -6.53
C ARG A 8 -8.84 9.49 -6.67
N MET A 9 -8.67 8.85 -7.83
CA MET A 9 -9.09 7.47 -8.10
C MET A 9 -7.88 6.54 -8.37
N VAL A 10 -6.65 7.02 -8.11
CA VAL A 10 -5.41 6.29 -8.35
C VAL A 10 -4.83 5.82 -7.02
N ASP A 11 -4.36 4.59 -6.99
CA ASP A 11 -3.49 4.07 -5.93
C ASP A 11 -2.04 4.24 -6.36
N HIS A 12 -1.32 5.13 -5.67
CA HIS A 12 0.06 5.41 -6.02
C HIS A 12 0.94 4.25 -5.55
N THR A 13 1.41 3.45 -6.50
CA THR A 13 1.95 2.12 -6.22
C THR A 13 3.47 2.05 -6.41
N LEU A 14 4.17 1.45 -5.44
CA LEU A 14 5.58 1.02 -5.57
C LEU A 14 5.75 -0.36 -4.95
N LEU A 15 5.86 -1.39 -5.78
CA LEU A 15 5.98 -2.80 -5.36
C LEU A 15 7.24 -3.50 -5.91
N THR A 16 8.24 -2.72 -6.32
CA THR A 16 9.51 -3.30 -6.79
C THR A 16 10.24 -3.95 -5.62
N GLN A 17 10.89 -5.09 -5.88
CA GLN A 17 11.62 -5.84 -4.84
C GLN A 17 12.80 -5.06 -4.26
N THR A 18 13.31 -4.06 -5.00
CA THR A 18 14.42 -3.20 -4.60
C THR A 18 13.97 -1.92 -3.91
N ALA A 19 12.66 -1.72 -3.70
CA ALA A 19 12.13 -0.52 -3.08
C ALA A 19 12.76 -0.29 -1.70
N THR A 20 13.39 0.86 -1.55
CA THR A 20 13.97 1.35 -0.30
C THR A 20 12.93 2.12 0.51
N TRP A 21 13.23 2.33 1.79
CA TRP A 21 12.35 3.15 2.62
C TRP A 21 12.25 4.58 2.09
N GLU A 22 13.36 5.16 1.63
CA GLU A 22 13.41 6.53 1.14
C GLU A 22 12.47 6.72 -0.06
N GLU A 23 12.40 5.74 -0.97
CA GLU A 23 11.46 5.73 -2.10
C GLU A 23 10.01 5.53 -1.62
N ILE A 24 9.77 4.65 -0.64
CA ILE A 24 8.44 4.45 -0.04
C ILE A 24 7.94 5.72 0.65
N LYS A 25 8.83 6.44 1.32
CA LYS A 25 8.49 7.72 1.93
C LYS A 25 8.17 8.76 0.85
N GLN A 26 8.96 8.81 -0.23
CA GLN A 26 8.71 9.74 -1.33
C GLN A 26 7.34 9.51 -1.98
N ILE A 27 6.97 8.26 -2.27
CA ILE A 27 5.66 7.96 -2.85
C ILE A 27 4.51 8.32 -1.89
N CYS A 28 4.70 8.21 -0.58
CA CYS A 28 3.75 8.71 0.42
C CYS A 28 3.60 10.23 0.38
N ASP A 29 4.73 10.95 0.29
CA ASP A 29 4.73 12.42 0.20
C ASP A 29 4.03 12.89 -1.09
N ASP A 30 4.32 12.23 -2.23
CA ASP A 30 3.71 12.52 -3.52
C ASP A 30 2.20 12.24 -3.49
N ALA A 31 1.78 11.10 -2.94
CA ALA A 31 0.38 10.74 -2.79
C ALA A 31 -0.42 11.79 -2.00
N ILE A 32 0.15 12.28 -0.89
CA ILE A 32 -0.46 13.34 -0.08
C ILE A 32 -0.50 14.66 -0.85
N GLN A 33 0.60 15.03 -1.51
CA GLN A 33 0.70 16.27 -2.28
C GLN A 33 -0.31 16.32 -3.43
N PHE A 34 -0.47 15.21 -4.15
CA PHE A 34 -1.31 15.12 -5.34
C PHE A 34 -2.74 14.66 -5.05
N GLY A 35 -3.02 14.24 -3.80
CA GLY A 35 -4.35 13.84 -3.35
C GLY A 35 -4.81 12.56 -4.03
N THR A 36 -3.96 11.54 -4.07
CA THR A 36 -4.33 10.21 -4.57
C THR A 36 -5.27 9.50 -3.59
N ALA A 37 -5.87 8.38 -4.01
CA ALA A 37 -6.80 7.63 -3.17
C ALA A 37 -6.05 6.93 -2.03
N SER A 38 -5.00 6.19 -2.38
CA SER A 38 -4.14 5.49 -1.44
C SER A 38 -2.68 5.45 -1.93
N VAL A 39 -1.79 4.90 -1.10
CA VAL A 39 -0.51 4.34 -1.55
C VAL A 39 -0.53 2.82 -1.45
N CYS A 40 -0.08 2.13 -2.49
CA CYS A 40 0.04 0.67 -2.48
C CYS A 40 1.51 0.25 -2.42
N ILE A 41 1.91 -0.34 -1.29
CA ILE A 41 3.30 -0.60 -0.93
C ILE A 41 3.51 -2.04 -0.40
N PRO A 42 4.76 -2.55 -0.33
CA PRO A 42 5.02 -3.88 0.18
C PRO A 42 4.63 -4.00 1.66
N ALA A 43 4.08 -5.16 2.04
CA ALA A 43 3.56 -5.39 3.40
C ALA A 43 4.59 -5.11 4.51
N SER A 44 5.88 -5.34 4.23
CA SER A 44 7.00 -5.05 5.12
C SER A 44 7.15 -3.57 5.51
N TYR A 45 6.61 -2.66 4.71
CA TYR A 45 6.67 -1.21 4.96
C TYR A 45 5.39 -0.63 5.57
N VAL A 46 4.29 -1.38 5.62
CA VAL A 46 2.96 -0.89 6.05
C VAL A 46 3.02 -0.19 7.39
N LYS A 47 3.60 -0.83 8.41
CA LYS A 47 3.68 -0.25 9.75
C LYS A 47 4.38 1.10 9.75
N ARG A 48 5.56 1.15 9.14
CA ARG A 48 6.40 2.35 9.10
C ARG A 48 5.75 3.46 8.26
N ALA A 49 5.11 3.10 7.15
CA ALA A 49 4.37 4.03 6.31
C ALA A 49 3.16 4.59 7.04
N LYS A 50 2.36 3.74 7.71
CA LYS A 50 1.18 4.17 8.47
C LYS A 50 1.54 5.09 9.63
N GLU A 51 2.59 4.75 10.38
CA GLU A 51 3.15 5.63 11.42
C GLU A 51 3.58 7.00 10.86
N TYR A 52 4.13 7.02 9.64
CA TYR A 52 4.56 8.24 8.97
C TYR A 52 3.38 9.08 8.46
N VAL A 53 2.44 8.50 7.70
CA VAL A 53 1.36 9.25 7.05
C VAL A 53 0.21 9.60 8.00
N GLY A 54 -0.05 8.75 9.01
CA GLY A 54 -1.21 8.89 9.89
C GLY A 54 -2.53 8.81 9.09
N ASP A 55 -3.44 9.75 9.36
CA ASP A 55 -4.74 9.82 8.66
C ASP A 55 -4.69 10.62 7.35
N ARG A 56 -3.52 11.10 6.95
CA ARG A 56 -3.36 11.94 5.75
C ARG A 56 -3.43 11.14 4.44
N MET A 57 -3.21 9.82 4.51
CA MET A 57 -3.19 8.94 3.35
C MET A 57 -3.58 7.52 3.76
N ALA A 58 -4.40 6.87 2.93
CA ALA A 58 -4.72 5.46 3.08
C ALA A 58 -3.53 4.60 2.62
N VAL A 59 -3.24 3.54 3.37
CA VAL A 59 -2.16 2.59 3.06
C VAL A 59 -2.78 1.27 2.60
N CYS A 60 -2.65 1.00 1.32
CA CYS A 60 -2.94 -0.29 0.70
C CYS A 60 -1.69 -1.17 0.68
N THR A 61 -1.88 -2.48 0.82
CA THR A 61 -0.82 -3.46 0.59
C THR A 61 -1.32 -4.70 -0.10
N VAL A 62 -0.38 -5.52 -0.58
CA VAL A 62 -0.66 -6.72 -1.37
C VAL A 62 -0.41 -8.01 -0.58
N ILE A 63 -1.26 -9.02 -0.78
CA ILE A 63 -1.19 -10.32 -0.10
C ILE A 63 -1.13 -11.47 -1.10
N GLY A 64 -0.25 -12.45 -0.85
CA GLY A 64 0.03 -13.52 -1.83
C GLY A 64 0.71 -13.03 -3.12
N PHE A 65 1.18 -11.79 -3.15
CA PHE A 65 1.81 -11.18 -4.33
C PHE A 65 3.24 -11.69 -4.57
N PRO A 66 3.71 -11.80 -5.83
CA PRO A 66 2.99 -11.45 -7.07
C PRO A 66 2.13 -12.57 -7.66
N ASN A 67 2.32 -13.82 -7.24
CA ASN A 67 1.83 -14.97 -8.02
C ASN A 67 0.50 -15.57 -7.51
N GLY A 68 0.11 -15.31 -6.26
CA GLY A 68 -1.11 -15.87 -5.67
C GLY A 68 -1.02 -17.33 -5.22
N TYR A 69 0.14 -17.99 -5.34
CA TYR A 69 0.25 -19.44 -5.09
C TYR A 69 0.22 -19.86 -3.61
N SER A 70 0.29 -18.90 -2.68
CA SER A 70 0.17 -19.17 -1.26
C SER A 70 -1.17 -19.83 -0.91
N THR A 71 -1.16 -20.73 0.08
CA THR A 71 -2.40 -21.34 0.57
C THR A 71 -3.34 -20.29 1.15
N THR A 72 -4.64 -20.58 1.19
CA THR A 72 -5.63 -19.71 1.84
C THR A 72 -5.24 -19.41 3.29
N ALA A 73 -4.78 -20.41 4.05
CA ALA A 73 -4.37 -20.21 5.44
C ALA A 73 -3.21 -19.20 5.57
N THR A 74 -2.24 -19.27 4.66
CA THR A 74 -1.13 -18.31 4.58
C THR A 74 -1.64 -16.90 4.25
N LYS A 75 -2.47 -16.76 3.22
CA LYS A 75 -3.05 -15.44 2.84
C LYS A 75 -3.88 -14.83 3.98
N VAL A 76 -4.63 -15.65 4.73
CA VAL A 76 -5.38 -15.18 5.91
C VAL A 76 -4.44 -14.68 7.01
N PHE A 77 -3.33 -15.38 7.26
CA PHE A 77 -2.33 -14.95 8.24
C PHE A 77 -1.70 -13.61 7.83
N GLU A 78 -1.19 -13.52 6.60
CA GLU A 78 -0.56 -12.28 6.08
C GLU A 78 -1.56 -11.11 6.13
N THR A 79 -2.83 -11.35 5.78
CA THR A 79 -3.88 -10.31 5.83
C THR A 79 -4.09 -9.78 7.25
N LYS A 80 -4.15 -10.67 8.26
CA LYS A 80 -4.31 -10.27 9.66
C LYS A 80 -3.11 -9.47 10.16
N ASP A 81 -1.90 -9.87 9.76
CA ASP A 81 -0.67 -9.15 10.12
C ASP A 81 -0.64 -7.74 9.49
N ALA A 82 -0.99 -7.62 8.20
CA ALA A 82 -1.08 -6.34 7.52
C ALA A 82 -2.09 -5.39 8.19
N ILE A 83 -3.27 -5.89 8.58
CA ILE A 83 -4.28 -5.11 9.32
C ILE A 83 -3.73 -4.68 10.69
N ALA A 84 -3.07 -5.57 11.42
CA ALA A 84 -2.46 -5.24 12.71
C ALA A 84 -1.35 -4.18 12.59
N ASN A 85 -0.67 -4.14 11.45
CA ASN A 85 0.34 -3.14 11.10
C ASN A 85 -0.28 -1.83 10.56
N GLY A 86 -1.60 -1.76 10.39
CA GLY A 86 -2.32 -0.53 10.04
C GLY A 86 -2.60 -0.33 8.55
N ALA A 87 -2.60 -1.39 7.75
CA ALA A 87 -3.14 -1.31 6.38
C ALA A 87 -4.64 -0.95 6.43
N ASP A 88 -5.04 0.00 5.60
CA ASP A 88 -6.44 0.40 5.42
C ASP A 88 -7.13 -0.45 4.35
N GLU A 89 -6.34 -0.96 3.39
CA GLU A 89 -6.81 -1.72 2.23
C GLU A 89 -5.90 -2.93 1.97
N ILE A 90 -6.49 -4.01 1.44
CA ILE A 90 -5.81 -5.27 1.16
C ILE A 90 -6.13 -5.72 -0.27
N ASP A 91 -5.10 -5.73 -1.12
CA ASP A 91 -5.15 -6.22 -2.48
C ASP A 91 -4.60 -7.65 -2.56
N MET A 92 -5.50 -8.63 -2.58
CA MET A 92 -5.13 -10.04 -2.58
C MET A 92 -5.02 -10.59 -3.99
N VAL A 93 -3.92 -11.28 -4.30
CA VAL A 93 -3.81 -12.08 -5.52
C VAL A 93 -4.53 -13.41 -5.30
N ILE A 94 -5.47 -13.76 -6.18
CA ILE A 94 -6.32 -14.95 -6.08
C ILE A 94 -5.57 -16.22 -6.48
#